data_AF-A0A1H0LMH4-F1
#
_entry.id   AF-A0A1H0LMH4-F1
#
_cell.length_a   1.000
_cell.length_b   1.000
_cell.length_c   1.000
_cell.angle_alpha   90.00
_cell.angle_beta   90.00
_cell.angle_gamma   90.00
#
_symmetry.space_group_name_H-M   'P 1'
#
loop_
_entity.id
_entity.type
_entity.pdbx_description
1 polymer ?
#
loop_
_entity_poly.entity_id
_entity_poly.type
_entity_poly.pdbx_seq_one_letter_code
_entity_poly.pdbx_strand_id
1 'polypeptide(L)'
;MKRIVIGGFIMLGGLLITLTIILSGAIYATQITSWSGKSKLWHAIFGDKQYGDEVVQSLFLGFPFILGVIITVLGLVILGIEYYKTIEKKIK
;
A
#
# COMPACT_ATOMS: atom_id res chain seq x y z
N MET A 1 -23.51 8.05 -7.98
CA MET A 1 -22.49 8.98 -8.55
C MET A 1 -21.56 9.59 -7.50
N LYS A 2 -22.03 10.40 -6.52
CA LYS A 2 -21.14 10.96 -5.48
C LYS A 2 -20.32 9.88 -4.74
N ARG A 3 -20.94 8.72 -4.45
CA ARG A 3 -20.28 7.56 -3.81
C ARG A 3 -19.21 6.89 -4.69
N ILE A 4 -19.46 6.82 -6.00
CA ILE A 4 -18.46 6.31 -6.98
C ILE A 4 -17.23 7.22 -6.97
N VAL A 5 -17.43 8.54 -7.01
CA VAL A 5 -16.33 9.50 -6.99
C VAL A 5 -15.51 9.37 -5.70
N ILE A 6 -16.18 9.35 -4.53
CA ILE A 6 -15.50 9.18 -3.24
C ILE A 6 -14.74 7.85 -3.16
N GLY A 7 -15.38 6.74 -3.54
CA GLY A 7 -14.74 5.43 -3.57
C GLY A 7 -13.54 5.40 -4.51
N GLY A 8 -13.63 6.07 -5.66
CA GLY A 8 -12.53 6.22 -6.62
C GLY A 8 -11.35 6.99 -6.05
N PHE A 9 -11.58 8.15 -5.42
CA PHE A 9 -10.51 8.94 -4.78
C PHE A 9 -9.84 8.18 -3.64
N ILE A 10 -10.61 7.49 -2.80
CA ILE A 10 -10.07 6.66 -1.71
C ILE A 10 -9.23 5.53 -2.28
N MET A 11 -9.76 4.80 -3.26
CA MET A 11 -9.06 3.67 -3.89
C MET A 11 -7.75 4.11 -4.54
N LEU A 12 -7.80 5.14 -5.41
CA LEU A 12 -6.64 5.65 -6.14
C LEU A 12 -5.62 6.28 -5.19
N GLY A 13 -6.08 7.01 -4.16
CA GLY A 13 -5.20 7.60 -3.16
C GLY A 13 -4.41 6.54 -2.40
N GLY A 14 -5.09 5.51 -1.88
CA GLY A 14 -4.42 4.37 -1.23
C GLY A 14 -3.45 3.66 -2.18
N LEU A 15 -3.88 3.45 -3.43
CA LEU A 15 -3.07 2.75 -4.44
C LEU A 15 -1.79 3.51 -4.75
N LEU A 16 -1.88 4.83 -4.92
CA LEU A 16 -0.72 5.69 -5.18
C LEU A 16 0.26 5.68 -4.01
N ILE A 17 -0.23 5.71 -2.76
CA ILE A 17 0.62 5.57 -1.57
C ILE A 17 1.38 4.24 -1.63
N THR A 18 0.67 3.12 -1.82
CA THR A 18 1.27 1.79 -1.86
C THR A 18 2.29 1.65 -2.99
N LEU A 19 1.96 2.09 -4.20
CA LEU A 19 2.86 2.01 -5.36
C LEU A 19 4.10 2.90 -5.18
N THR A 20 3.94 4.10 -4.64
CA THR A 20 5.06 5.00 -4.37
C THR A 20 6.02 4.38 -3.36
N ILE A 21 5.50 3.74 -2.30
CA ILE A 21 6.35 3.06 -1.31
C ILE A 21 7.08 1.86 -1.91
N ILE A 22 6.41 1.07 -2.76
CA ILE A 22 7.05 -0.04 -3.47
C ILE A 22 8.18 0.49 -4.36
N LEU A 23 7.95 1.57 -5.11
CA LEU A 23 8.96 2.19 -5.97
C LEU A 23 10.15 2.72 -5.15
N SER A 24 9.88 3.47 -4.08
CA SER A 24 10.92 3.97 -3.18
C SER A 24 11.72 2.82 -2.55
N GLY A 25 11.05 1.77 -2.10
CA GLY A 25 11.68 0.57 -1.56
C GLY A 25 12.54 -0.14 -2.60
N ALA A 26 12.09 -0.22 -3.85
CA ALA A 26 12.84 -0.87 -4.93
C ALA A 26 14.10 -0.08 -5.29
N ILE A 27 14.01 1.24 -5.37
CA ILE A 27 15.16 2.12 -5.60
C ILE A 27 16.15 1.99 -4.45
N TYR A 28 15.68 2.12 -3.20
CA TYR A 28 16.55 2.03 -2.03
C TYR A 28 17.19 0.64 -1.86
N ALA A 29 16.46 -0.43 -2.20
CA ALA A 29 16.98 -1.79 -2.18
C ALA A 29 18.20 -1.97 -3.12
N THR A 30 18.39 -1.13 -4.14
CA THR A 30 19.62 -1.19 -4.96
C THR A 30 20.86 -0.66 -4.23
N GLN A 31 20.67 0.17 -3.20
CA GLN A 31 21.74 0.88 -2.49
C GLN A 31 22.18 0.20 -1.19
N ILE A 32 21.30 -0.59 -0.57
CA ILE A 32 21.64 -1.30 0.68
C ILE A 32 22.56 -2.49 0.43
N THR A 33 23.52 -2.69 1.31
CA THR A 33 24.54 -3.77 1.23
C THR A 33 24.30 -4.86 2.26
N SER A 34 23.52 -4.56 3.31
CA SER A 34 23.06 -5.53 4.30
C SER A 34 21.54 -5.62 4.27
N TRP A 35 21.00 -6.82 4.39
CA TRP A 35 19.57 -7.06 4.60
C TRP A 35 19.38 -8.37 5.34
N SER A 36 18.24 -8.50 6.01
CA SER A 36 17.81 -9.73 6.64
C SER A 36 16.54 -10.27 5.97
N GLY A 37 16.31 -11.58 6.12
CA GLY A 37 15.16 -12.27 5.53
C GLY A 37 15.30 -12.57 4.04
N LYS A 38 14.18 -12.97 3.42
CA LYS A 38 14.17 -13.52 2.05
C LYS A 38 14.10 -12.46 0.94
N SER A 39 13.70 -11.23 1.26
CA SER A 39 13.45 -10.19 0.25
C SER A 39 14.10 -8.87 0.64
N LYS A 40 15.03 -8.43 -0.20
CA LYS A 40 15.71 -7.14 -0.07
C LYS A 40 14.74 -5.95 -0.12
N LEU A 41 13.71 -6.03 -0.97
CA LEU A 41 12.65 -5.03 -1.07
C LEU A 41 11.85 -4.92 0.24
N TRP A 42 11.43 -6.05 0.79
CA TRP A 42 10.61 -6.03 2.00
C TRP A 42 11.42 -5.61 3.21
N HIS A 43 12.70 -6.00 3.30
CA HIS A 43 13.62 -5.45 4.29
C HIS A 43 13.77 -3.93 4.15
N ALA A 44 13.95 -3.41 2.93
CA ALA A 44 14.04 -1.97 2.68
C ALA A 44 12.78 -1.20 3.10
N ILE A 45 11.59 -1.79 2.98
CA ILE A 45 10.32 -1.15 3.33
C ILE A 45 10.01 -1.28 4.83
N PHE A 46 10.15 -2.47 5.40
CA PHE A 46 9.71 -2.77 6.77
C PHE A 46 10.84 -2.71 7.81
N GLY A 47 12.08 -2.88 7.38
CA GLY A 47 13.23 -3.04 8.26
C GLY A 47 13.24 -4.39 8.97
N ASP A 48 14.14 -4.50 9.93
CA ASP A 48 14.21 -5.59 10.90
C ASP A 48 14.23 -5.01 12.32
N LYS A 49 14.10 -5.87 13.33
CA LYS A 49 14.23 -5.49 14.73
C LYS A 49 15.61 -4.89 14.97
N GLN A 50 15.65 -3.62 15.37
CA GLN A 50 16.87 -3.00 15.88
C GLN A 50 17.11 -3.47 17.31
N TYR A 51 18.23 -4.16 17.54
CA TYR A 51 18.72 -4.46 18.88
C TYR A 51 19.94 -3.57 19.17
N GLY A 52 19.84 -2.65 20.12
CA GLY A 52 20.94 -1.75 20.49
C GLY A 52 21.29 -0.74 19.40
N ASP A 53 22.58 -0.61 19.07
CA ASP A 53 23.15 0.39 18.16
C ASP A 53 23.23 -0.06 16.69
N GLU A 54 22.52 -1.11 16.31
CA GLU A 54 22.55 -1.63 14.94
C GLU A 54 21.93 -0.64 13.93
N VAL A 55 22.74 -0.25 12.94
CA VAL A 55 22.32 0.62 11.83
C VAL A 55 21.55 -0.23 10.81
N VAL A 56 20.22 -0.24 10.93
CA VAL A 56 19.34 -0.94 9.98
C VAL A 56 19.15 -0.08 8.73
N GLN A 57 19.53 -0.63 7.59
CA GLN A 57 19.37 0.01 6.28
C GLN A 57 17.95 -0.19 5.75
N SER A 58 17.00 0.56 6.31
CA SER A 58 15.57 0.52 5.96
C SER A 58 14.95 1.91 5.92
N LEU A 59 13.89 2.06 5.10
CA LEU A 59 13.06 3.26 5.03
C LEU A 59 12.00 3.33 6.13
N PHE A 60 11.74 2.21 6.83
CA PHE A 60 10.70 2.10 7.88
C PHE A 60 9.30 2.57 7.43
N LEU A 61 8.98 2.37 6.15
CA LEU A 61 7.69 2.72 5.54
C LEU A 61 6.65 1.60 5.65
N GLY A 62 6.88 0.59 6.47
CA GLY A 62 5.95 -0.52 6.66
C GLY A 62 4.57 -0.09 7.16
N PHE A 63 4.50 0.81 8.14
CA PHE A 63 3.24 1.35 8.63
C PHE A 63 2.45 2.12 7.56
N PRO A 64 3.03 3.15 6.88
CA PRO A 64 2.31 3.84 5.81
C PRO A 64 1.97 2.93 4.63
N PHE A 65 2.76 1.88 4.36
CA PHE A 65 2.42 0.87 3.35
C PHE A 65 1.12 0.12 3.68
N ILE A 66 1.00 -0.38 4.92
CA ILE A 66 -0.20 -1.09 5.38
C ILE A 66 -1.41 -0.16 5.33
N LEU A 67 -1.27 1.10 5.76
CA LEU A 67 -2.35 2.09 5.66
C LEU A 67 -2.78 2.32 4.21
N GLY A 68 -1.84 2.46 3.28
CA GLY A 68 -2.14 2.59 1.84
C GLY A 68 -2.99 1.43 1.33
N VAL A 69 -2.60 0.18 1.67
CA VAL A 69 -3.33 -1.03 1.28
C VAL A 69 -4.76 -1.04 1.86
N ILE A 70 -4.91 -0.72 3.15
CA ILE A 70 -6.24 -0.67 3.80
C ILE A 70 -7.14 0.36 3.10
N ILE A 71 -6.60 1.56 2.83
CA ILE A 71 -7.33 2.62 2.13
C ILE A 71 -7.76 2.15 0.73
N THR A 72 -6.87 1.50 -0.02
CA THR A 72 -7.22 0.94 -1.34
C THR A 72 -8.37 -0.05 -1.26
N VAL A 73 -8.30 -1.00 -0.31
CA VAL A 73 -9.32 -2.03 -0.13
C VAL A 73 -10.66 -1.40 0.26
N LEU A 74 -10.69 -0.42 1.15
CA LEU A 74 -11.91 0.29 1.51
C LEU A 74 -12.53 1.01 0.30
N GLY A 75 -11.70 1.67 -0.51
CA GLY A 75 -12.15 2.29 -1.76
C GLY A 75 -12.75 1.27 -2.73
N LEU A 76 -12.11 0.12 -2.90
CA LEU A 76 -12.61 -0.98 -3.73
C LEU A 76 -13.96 -1.52 -3.22
N VAL A 77 -14.12 -1.70 -1.91
CA VAL A 77 -15.38 -2.17 -1.32
C VAL A 77 -16.53 -1.19 -1.62
N ILE A 78 -16.29 0.12 -1.47
CA ILE A 78 -17.29 1.15 -1.78
C ILE A 78 -17.70 1.06 -3.26
N LEU A 79 -16.71 0.97 -4.16
CA LEU A 79 -16.96 0.87 -5.60
C LEU A 79 -17.69 -0.44 -5.97
N GLY A 80 -17.31 -1.57 -5.37
CA GLY A 80 -17.93 -2.87 -5.61
C GLY A 80 -19.40 -2.91 -5.20
N ILE A 81 -19.74 -2.34 -4.04
CA ILE A 81 -21.14 -2.23 -3.58
C ILE A 81 -21.95 -1.36 -4.54
N GLU A 82 -21.42 -0.22 -4.96
CA GLU A 82 -22.11 0.70 -5.86
C GLU A 82 -22.27 0.11 -7.27
N TYR A 83 -21.27 -0.68 -7.72
CA TYR A 83 -21.35 -1.46 -8.96
C TYR A 83 -22.45 -2.51 -8.90
N TYR A 84 -22.50 -3.31 -7.83
CA TYR A 84 -23.56 -4.32 -7.62
C TYR A 84 -24.95 -3.69 -7.62
N LYS A 85 -25.16 -2.60 -6.88
CA LYS A 85 -26.45 -1.87 -6.85
C LYS A 85 -26.85 -1.33 -8.22
N THR A 86 -25.88 -0.88 -9.00
CA THR A 86 -26.13 -0.37 -10.36
C THR A 86 -26.60 -1.50 -11.28
N ILE A 87 -26.02 -2.69 -11.16
CA ILE A 87 -26.44 -3.88 -11.90
C ILE A 87 -27.85 -4.31 -11.46
N GLU A 88 -28.10 -4.43 -10.15
CA GLU A 88 -29.41 -4.86 -9.64
C GLU A 88 -30.53 -3.94 -10.15
N LYS A 89 -30.30 -2.62 -10.14
CA LYS A 89 -31.26 -1.64 -10.65
C LYS A 89 -31.49 -1.73 -12.17
N LYS A 90 -30.54 -2.24 -12.95
CA LYS A 90 -30.72 -2.43 -14.40
C LYS A 90 -31.49 -3.71 -14.74
N ILE A 91 -31.50 -4.69 -13.83
CA ILE A 91 -32.15 -5.98 -14.03
C ILE A 91 -33.63 -5.92 -13.63
N LYS A 92 -33.98 -5.09 -12.64
CA LYS A 92 -35.37 -4.76 -12.27
C LYS A 92 -35.94 -3.67 -13.17
#